data_AF-A0A972UBP6-F1
#
_entry.id   AF-A0A972UBP6-F1
#
_cell.length_a   1.000
_cell.length_b   1.000
_cell.length_c   1.000
_cell.angle_alpha   90.00
_cell.angle_beta   90.00
_cell.angle_gamma   90.00
#
_symmetry.space_group_name_H-M   'P 1'
#
loop_
_entity.id
_entity.type
_entity.pdbx_description
1 polymer ?
#
loop_
_entity_poly.entity_id
_entity_poly.type
_entity_poly.pdbx_seq_one_letter_code
_entity_poly.pdbx_strand_id
1 'polypeptide(L)' 'MKSSYYFIGATLSILLSIYVFLFGTSANHEQVGIFIGLWAPTIMGLGIFNTLLGILDEMCCAHRRIEGRQNEANER' A
#
# COMPACT_ATOMS: atom_id res chain seq x y z
N MET A 1 -3.12 -9.41 -1.98
CA MET A 1 -1.87 -9.39 -2.79
C MET A 1 -0.69 -9.21 -1.83
N LYS A 2 0.44 -9.90 -2.03
CA LYS A 2 1.55 -9.93 -1.06
C LYS A 2 2.09 -8.50 -0.85
N SER A 3 2.03 -7.95 0.37
CA SER A 3 2.46 -6.56 0.68
C SER A 3 3.89 -6.24 0.21
N SER A 4 4.73 -7.26 -0.04
CA SER A 4 6.05 -7.11 -0.67
C SER A 4 6.05 -6.29 -1.96
N TYR A 5 5.01 -6.35 -2.80
CA TYR A 5 5.01 -5.60 -4.06
C TYR A 5 5.01 -4.08 -3.86
N TYR A 6 4.30 -3.59 -2.83
CA TYR A 6 4.28 -2.17 -2.49
C TYR A 6 5.61 -1.72 -1.88
N PHE A 7 6.23 -2.58 -1.07
CA PHE A 7 7.54 -2.31 -0.50
C PHE A 7 8.62 -2.24 -1.59
N ILE A 8 8.62 -3.22 -2.52
CA ILE A 8 9.53 -3.24 -3.67
C ILE A 8 9.30 -2.02 -4.58
N GLY A 9 8.05 -1.64 -4.83
CA GLY A 9 7.72 -0.45 -5.61
C GLY A 9 8.22 0.84 -4.97
N ALA A 10 8.07 0.98 -3.64
CA ALA A 10 8.60 2.13 -2.91
C ALA A 10 10.13 2.17 -2.94
N THR A 11 10.81 1.03 -2.72
CA THR A 11 12.27 0.93 -2.80
C THR A 11 12.80 1.29 -4.18
N LEU A 12 12.15 0.81 -5.25
CA LEU A 12 12.52 1.15 -6.63
C LEU A 12 12.31 2.64 -6.93
N SER A 13 11.23 3.25 -6.44
CA SER A 13 10.97 4.69 -6.62
C SER A 13 12.04 5.56 -5.95
N ILE A 14 12.52 5.16 -4.76
CA ILE A 14 13.60 5.84 -4.05
C ILE A 14 14.94 5.67 -4.78
N LEU A 15 15.26 4.45 -5.22
CA LEU A 15 16.46 4.18 -6.01
C LEU A 15 16.49 4.99 -7.31
N LEU A 16 15.35 5.06 -8.01
CA LEU A 16 15.22 5.83 -9.25
C LEU A 16 15.36 7.33 -8.99
N SER A 17 14.79 7.85 -7.90
CA SER A 17 14.95 9.24 -7.46
C SER A 17 16.42 9.59 -7.24
N ILE A 18 17.16 8.77 -6.49
CA ILE A 18 18.60 8.96 -6.22
C ILE A 18 19.40 8.91 -7.53
N TYR A 19 19.10 7.96 -8.42
CA TYR A 19 19.78 7.83 -9.70
C TYR A 19 19.59 9.06 -10.59
N VAL A 20 18.35 9.54 -10.74
CA VAL A 20 18.03 10.72 -11.56
C VAL A 20 18.61 11.99 -10.94
N PHE A 21 18.64 12.08 -9.60
CA PHE A 21 19.19 13.23 -8.90
C PHE A 21 20.71 13.35 -9.06
N LEU A 22 21.45 12.23 -8.99
CA LEU A 22 22.93 12.22 -9.03
C LEU A 22 23.52 12.12 -10.45
N PHE A 23 22.85 11.40 -11.36
CA PHE A 23 23.38 11.11 -12.71
C PHE A 23 22.56 11.74 -13.84
N GLY A 24 21.52 12.52 -13.52
CA GLY A 24 20.71 13.21 -14.51
C GLY A 24 21.50 14.28 -15.26
N THR A 25 21.41 14.29 -16.59
CA THR A 25 22.12 15.25 -17.45
C THR A 25 21.19 16.33 -18.03
N SER A 26 19.89 16.28 -17.71
CA SER A 26 18.89 17.20 -18.23
C SER A 26 18.78 18.47 -17.40
N ALA A 27 18.51 19.62 -18.02
CA ALA A 27 18.15 20.83 -17.28
C ALA A 27 16.99 20.52 -16.32
N ASN A 28 17.19 20.79 -15.02
CA ASN A 28 16.25 20.49 -13.92
C ASN A 28 16.17 19.02 -13.45
N HIS A 29 17.18 18.18 -13.70
CA HIS A 29 17.22 16.79 -13.21
C HIS A 29 16.98 16.67 -11.69
N GLU A 30 17.40 17.66 -10.90
CA GLU A 30 17.19 17.70 -9.45
C GLU A 30 15.70 17.77 -9.08
N GLN A 31 14.93 18.66 -9.72
CA GLN A 31 13.50 18.78 -9.48
C GLN A 31 12.73 17.53 -9.91
N VAL A 32 13.15 16.91 -11.01
CA VAL A 32 12.57 15.65 -11.49
C VAL A 32 12.87 14.51 -10.51
N GLY A 33 14.10 14.43 -9.98
CA GLY A 33 14.48 13.46 -8.96
C GLY A 33 13.64 13.59 -7.69
N ILE A 34 13.43 14.82 -7.20
CA ILE A 34 12.58 15.10 -6.02
C ILE A 34 11.13 14.70 -6.30
N PHE A 35 10.59 15.04 -7.48
CA PHE A 35 9.24 14.66 -7.88
C PHE A 35 9.05 13.13 -7.85
N ILE A 36 9.99 12.38 -8.44
CA ILE A 36 9.97 10.91 -8.44
C ILE A 36 10.08 10.33 -7.02
N GLY A 37 10.90 10.94 -6.15
CA GLY A 37 11.02 10.54 -4.75
C GLY A 37 9.72 10.71 -3.96
N LEU A 38 8.95 11.75 -4.29
CA LEU A 38 7.66 12.07 -3.67
C LEU A 38 6.57 11.02 -3.93
N TRP A 39 6.73 10.17 -4.96
CA TRP A 39 5.82 9.05 -5.21
C TRP A 39 6.00 7.88 -4.22
N ALA A 40 7.17 7.74 -3.60
CA ALA A 40 7.42 6.65 -2.65
C ALA A 40 6.44 6.62 -1.46
N PRO A 41 6.17 7.74 -0.74
CA PRO A 41 5.17 7.75 0.32
C PRO A 41 3.74 7.48 -0.19
N THR A 42 3.39 7.89 -1.42
CA THR A 42 2.09 7.59 -2.03
C THR A 42 1.93 6.09 -2.31
N ILE A 43 2.97 5.44 -2.86
CA ILE A 43 2.98 3.99 -3.12
C ILE A 43 2.88 3.21 -1.80
N MET A 44 3.59 3.64 -0.76
CA MET A 44 3.46 3.03 0.58
C MET A 44 2.05 3.21 1.16
N GLY A 45 1.47 4.41 1.04
CA GLY A 45 0.11 4.69 1.49
C GLY A 45 -0.93 3.79 0.83
N LEU A 46 -0.84 3.59 -0.49
CA LEU A 46 -1.69 2.66 -1.23
C LEU A 46 -1.53 1.20 -0.75
N GLY A 47 -0.30 0.78 -0.43
CA GLY A 47 -0.04 -0.55 0.11
C GLY A 47 -0.66 -0.78 1.48
N ILE A 48 -0.57 0.21 2.37
CA ILE A 48 -1.22 0.18 3.69
C ILE A 48 -2.73 0.14 3.53
N PHE A 49 -3.30 0.99 2.66
CA PHE A 49 -4.74 1.03 2.42
C PHE A 49 -5.28 -0.30 1.90
N ASN A 50 -4.58 -0.93 0.94
CA ASN A 50 -4.97 -2.25 0.44
C ASN A 50 -4.88 -3.34 1.52
N THR A 51 -3.91 -3.24 2.43
CA THR A 51 -3.81 -4.14 3.58
C THR A 51 -4.97 -3.93 4.55
N LEU A 52 -5.34 -2.68 4.82
CA LEU A 52 -6.50 -2.34 5.66
C LEU A 52 -7.81 -2.87 5.08
N LEU A 53 -8.02 -2.75 3.76
CA LEU A 53 -9.20 -3.30 3.10
C LEU A 53 -9.28 -4.82 3.22
N GLY A 54 -8.14 -5.51 3.11
CA GLY A 54 -8.09 -6.96 3.33
C GLY A 54 -8.48 -7.35 4.76
N ILE A 55 -7.97 -6.64 5.76
CA ILE A 55 -8.33 -6.87 7.17
C ILE A 55 -9.82 -6.56 7.40
N LEU A 56 -10.35 -5.50 6.80
CA LEU A 56 -11.75 -5.13 6.93
C LEU A 56 -12.68 -6.21 6.37
N ASP A 57 -12.33 -6.81 5.22
CA ASP A 57 -13.08 -7.90 4.63
C ASP A 57 -13.11 -9.14 5.53
N GLU A 58 -11.96 -9.53 6.09
CA GLU A 58 -11.86 -10.63 7.05
C GLU A 58 -12.69 -10.39 8.31
N MET A 59 -12.67 -9.16 8.84
CA MET A 59 -13.45 -8.79 10.03
C MET A 59 -14.96 -8.79 9.77
N CYS A 60 -15.40 -8.31 8.60
CA CYS A 60 -16.80 -8.36 8.18
C CYS A 60 -17.28 -9.82 8.02
N CYS A 61 -16.47 -10.69 7.41
CA CYS A 61 -16.77 -12.12 7.31
C CYS A 61 -16.83 -12.80 8.68
N ALA A 62 -15.90 -12.48 9.59
CA ALA A 62 -15.90 -13.00 10.96
C ALA A 62 -17.15 -12.55 11.73
N HIS A 63 -17.52 -11.26 11.61
CA HIS A 63 -18.69 -10.71 12.29
C HIS A 63 -19.99 -11.39 11.83
N ARG A 64 -20.17 -11.57 10.52
CA ARG A 64 -21.34 -12.28 9.95
C ARG A 64 -21.45 -13.72 10.45
N ARG A 65 -20.33 -14.39 10.67
CA ARG A 65 -20.29 -15.77 11.20
C ARG A 65 -20.74 -15.84 12.67
N ILE A 66 -20.37 -14.84 13.47
CA ILE A 66 -20.77 -14.75 14.89
C ILE A 66 -22.28 -14.50 14.99
N GLU A 67 -22.80 -13.59 14.16
CA GLU A 67 -24.23 -13.25 14.12
C GLU A 67 -25.10 -14.46 13.73
N GLY A 68 -24.68 -15.23 12.71
CA GLY A 68 -25.39 -16.46 12.32
C GLY A 68 -25.48 -17.51 13.43
N ARG A 69 -24.40 -17.69 14.21
CA ARG A 69 -24.40 -18.63 15.34
C ARG A 69 -25.31 -18.19 16.50
N GLN A 70 -25.47 -16.89 16.72
CA GLN A 70 -26.37 -16.38 17.76
C GLN A 70 -27.84 -16.59 17.39
N ASN A 71 -28.22 -16.38 16.13
CA ASN A 71 -29.60 -16.63 15.69
C ASN A 71 -29.98 -18.11 15.80
N GLU A 72 -29.11 -19.04 15.38
CA GLU A 72 -29.38 -20.48 15.51
C GLU A 72 -29.49 -20.95 16.97
N ALA A 73 -28.79 -20.29 17.90
CA ALA A 73 -28.87 -20.58 19.33
C ALA A 73 -30.12 -19.97 19.99
N ASN A 74 -30.70 -18.92 19.41
CA ASN A 74 -31.91 -18.26 19.90
C ASN A 74 -33.20 -18.94 19.41
N GLU A 75 -33.14 -19.69 18.31
CA GLU A 75 -34.28 -20.46 17.75
C GLU A 75 -34.44 -21.88 18.35
N ARG A 76 -33.55 -22.31 19.26
CA ARG A 76 -33.66 -23.59 19.99
C ARG A 76 -34.06 -23.38 21.44
#